data_AF-A0A9X1G0M8-F1
#
_entry.id   AF-A0A9X1G0M8-F1
#
_cell.length_a   1.000
_cell.length_b   1.000
_cell.length_c   1.000
_cell.angle_alpha   90.00
_cell.angle_beta   90.00
_cell.angle_gamma   90.00
#
_symmetry.space_group_name_H-M   'P 1'
#
loop_
_entity.id
_entity.type
_entity.pdbx_description
1 polymer ?
#
loop_
_entity_poly.entity_id
_entity_poly.type
_entity_poly.pdbx_seq_one_letter_code
_entity_poly.pdbx_strand_id
1 'polypeptide(L)' 'MRKLILPCCLILAGGSCDPEIQYVPVEKKVPAILLEPVSKPSRPLVIYKDAILRDHERGIAIDQANRKIQAIAKIIGGN' A
#
# COMPACT_ATOMS: atom_id res chain seq x y z
N MET A 1 -64.68 -34.35 2.66
CA MET A 1 -64.25 -34.02 1.28
C MET A 1 -63.15 -32.97 1.34
N ARG A 2 -61.98 -33.30 0.79
CA ARG A 2 -60.81 -32.43 0.69
C ARG A 2 -61.09 -31.28 -0.28
N LYS A 3 -60.60 -30.08 0.05
CA LYS A 3 -59.92 -29.16 -0.89
C LYS A 3 -59.20 -28.08 -0.08
N LEU A 4 -57.94 -28.38 0.22
CA LEU A 4 -56.89 -27.44 0.59
C LEU A 4 -56.59 -26.63 -0.67
N ILE A 5 -56.73 -25.30 -0.63
CA ILE A 5 -56.17 -24.42 -1.67
C ILE A 5 -55.41 -23.32 -0.95
N LEU A 6 -54.11 -23.54 -0.89
CA LEU A 6 -53.07 -22.63 -0.45
C LEU A 6 -52.73 -21.70 -1.63
N PRO A 7 -53.02 -20.39 -1.62
CA PRO A 7 -52.50 -19.52 -2.64
C PRO A 7 -51.14 -19.00 -2.20
N CYS A 8 -50.12 -19.54 -2.88
CA CYS A 8 -48.93 -18.85 -3.32
C CYS A 8 -48.03 -18.18 -2.26
N CYS A 9 -46.99 -18.94 -1.91
CA CYS A 9 -45.64 -18.47 -1.64
C CYS A 9 -45.08 -17.59 -2.80
N LEU A 10 -45.60 -16.38 -2.98
CA LEU A 10 -45.07 -15.39 -3.93
C LEU A 10 -44.23 -14.29 -3.26
N ILE A 11 -43.82 -14.48 -2.02
CA ILE A 11 -42.86 -13.60 -1.34
C ILE A 11 -41.48 -14.28 -1.34
N LEU A 12 -40.94 -14.56 -2.52
CA LEU A 12 -39.54 -15.00 -2.69
C LEU A 12 -38.89 -14.44 -3.97
N ALA A 13 -39.56 -13.52 -4.68
CA ALA A 13 -39.02 -12.81 -5.83
C ALA A 13 -38.53 -11.39 -5.51
N GLY A 14 -38.37 -11.06 -4.22
CA GLY A 14 -37.57 -9.92 -3.80
C GLY A 14 -36.12 -10.36 -3.76
N GLY A 15 -35.50 -10.49 -4.94
CA GLY A 15 -34.05 -10.55 -5.04
C GLY A 15 -33.52 -9.30 -4.36
N SER A 16 -33.01 -9.46 -3.15
CA SER A 16 -32.08 -8.50 -2.58
C SER A 16 -30.90 -8.52 -3.53
N CYS A 17 -30.91 -7.59 -4.48
CA CYS A 17 -29.71 -7.03 -5.07
C CYS A 17 -28.81 -6.64 -3.90
N ASP A 18 -27.99 -7.58 -3.44
CA ASP A 18 -26.69 -7.20 -2.93
C ASP A 18 -26.10 -6.38 -4.08
N PRO A 19 -25.86 -5.07 -3.88
CA PRO A 19 -25.18 -4.30 -4.90
C PRO A 19 -23.86 -5.03 -5.12
N GLU A 20 -23.70 -5.59 -6.31
CA GLU A 20 -22.46 -6.23 -6.73
C GLU A 20 -21.39 -5.16 -6.54
N ILE A 21 -20.64 -5.25 -5.44
CA ILE A 21 -19.64 -4.27 -5.07
C ILE A 21 -18.57 -4.40 -6.15
N GLN A 22 -18.67 -3.57 -7.19
CA GLN A 22 -17.62 -3.43 -8.18
C GLN A 22 -16.40 -2.90 -7.43
N TYR A 23 -15.51 -3.82 -7.09
CA TYR A 23 -14.21 -3.52 -6.52
C TYR A 23 -13.36 -2.92 -7.65
N VAL A 24 -13.54 -1.63 -7.91
CA VAL A 24 -12.65 -0.90 -8.81
C VAL A 24 -11.31 -0.79 -8.08
N PRO A 25 -10.23 -1.41 -8.58
CA PRO A 25 -8.92 -1.25 -7.95
C PRO A 25 -8.56 0.22 -8.02
N VAL A 26 -8.57 0.89 -6.87
CA VAL A 26 -8.02 2.24 -6.79
C VAL A 26 -6.52 2.08 -6.95
N GLU A 27 -6.00 2.42 -8.14
CA GLU A 27 -4.56 2.46 -8.36
C GLU A 27 -3.93 3.45 -7.38
N LYS A 28 -3.20 2.90 -6.40
CA LYS A 28 -2.49 3.70 -5.42
C LYS A 28 -1.26 4.29 -6.08
N LYS A 29 -1.35 5.59 -6.42
CA LYS A 29 -0.25 6.32 -7.05
C LYS A 29 0.81 6.69 -6.00
N VAL A 30 1.99 6.08 -6.12
CA VAL A 30 3.16 6.44 -5.33
C VAL A 30 3.88 7.61 -6.00
N PRO A 31 4.17 8.71 -5.27
CA PRO A 31 4.97 9.82 -5.81
C PRO A 31 6.34 9.35 -6.33
N ALA A 32 6.71 9.78 -7.54
CA ALA A 32 7.95 9.36 -8.20
C ALA A 32 9.22 9.61 -7.35
N ILE A 33 9.24 10.71 -6.60
CA ILE A 33 10.34 11.06 -5.68
C ILE A 33 10.63 9.96 -4.63
N LEU A 34 9.63 9.19 -4.23
CA LEU A 34 9.80 8.09 -3.28
C LEU A 34 10.44 6.85 -3.94
N LEU A 35 10.27 6.71 -5.26
CA LEU A 35 10.84 5.63 -6.05
C LEU A 35 12.27 5.95 -6.52
N GLU A 36 12.66 7.22 -6.48
CA GLU A 36 14.03 7.62 -6.79
C GLU A 36 15.04 7.02 -5.79
N PRO A 37 16.15 6.43 -6.29
CA PRO A 37 17.15 5.82 -5.43
C PRO A 37 17.81 6.86 -4.53
N VAL A 38 18.11 6.47 -3.30
CA VAL A 38 18.94 7.29 -2.41
C VAL A 38 20.41 7.13 -2.81
N SER A 39 21.11 8.25 -2.96
CA SER A 39 22.51 8.25 -3.36
C SER A 39 23.39 7.55 -2.33
N LYS A 40 24.28 6.67 -2.79
CA LYS A 40 25.27 6.02 -1.94
C LYS A 40 26.44 6.98 -1.69
N PRO A 41 26.88 7.16 -0.43
CA PRO A 41 28.07 7.96 -0.15
C PRO A 41 29.29 7.40 -0.88
N SER A 42 30.01 8.28 -1.58
CA SER A 42 31.16 7.94 -2.43
C SER A 42 32.46 8.62 -1.99
N ARG A 43 32.47 9.24 -0.80
CA ARG A 43 33.64 9.95 -0.26
C ARG A 43 34.91 9.05 -0.32
N PRO A 44 36.03 9.55 -0.88
CA PRO A 44 37.30 8.84 -0.87
C PRO A 44 37.83 8.70 0.56
N LEU A 45 38.48 7.58 0.87
CA LEU A 45 39.07 7.32 2.19
C LEU A 45 40.57 7.55 2.15
N VAL A 46 41.00 8.78 2.42
CA VAL A 46 42.42 9.13 2.44
C VAL A 46 42.96 9.07 3.87
N ILE A 47 42.16 9.52 4.83
CA ILE A 47 42.50 9.51 6.26
C ILE A 47 41.41 8.81 7.09
N TYR A 48 41.77 8.38 8.31
CA TYR A 48 40.81 7.72 9.22
C TYR A 48 39.54 8.54 9.46
N LYS A 49 39.67 9.88 9.54
CA LYS A 49 38.53 10.79 9.68
C LYS A 49 37.52 10.65 8.53
N ASP A 50 37.96 10.34 7.32
CA ASP A 50 37.06 10.13 6.17
C ASP A 50 36.19 8.89 6.35
N ALA A 51 36.71 7.86 7.02
CA ALA A 51 35.93 6.65 7.30
C ALA A 51 34.77 6.95 8.23
N ILE A 52 35.02 7.75 9.28
CA ILE A 52 33.98 8.22 10.21
C ILE A 52 32.94 9.05 9.47
N LEU A 53 33.39 10.01 8.63
CA LEU A 53 32.48 10.86 7.87
C LEU A 53 31.64 10.06 6.88
N ARG A 54 32.23 9.10 6.18
CA ARG A 54 31.52 8.25 5.21
C ARG A 54 30.52 7.33 5.91
N ASP A 55 30.83 6.83 7.11
CA ASP A 55 29.90 6.02 7.89
C ASP A 55 28.70 6.86 8.37
N HIS A 56 28.94 8.08 8.82
CA HIS A 56 27.88 9.02 9.15
C HIS A 56 26.99 9.36 7.94
N GLU A 57 27.58 9.70 6.79
CA GLU A 57 26.86 9.92 5.53
C GLU A 57 26.03 8.69 5.14
N ARG A 58 26.56 7.48 5.38
CA ARG A 58 25.85 6.22 5.12
C ARG A 58 24.66 6.04 6.05
N GLY A 59 24.81 6.36 7.33
CA GLY A 59 23.69 6.34 8.29
C GLY A 59 22.54 7.22 7.82
N ILE A 60 22.84 8.47 7.42
CA ILE A 60 21.84 9.41 6.88
C ILE A 60 21.14 8.83 5.64
N ALA A 61 21.89 8.25 4.69
CA ALA A 61 21.33 7.66 3.49
C ALA A 61 20.41 6.47 3.79
N ILE A 62 20.78 5.62 4.76
CA ILE A 62 19.95 4.50 5.21
C ILE A 62 18.66 5.02 5.84
N ASP A 63 18.74 6.02 6.72
CA ASP A 63 17.55 6.61 7.36
C ASP A 63 16.61 7.26 6.35
N GLN A 64 17.16 7.90 5.32
CA GLN A 64 16.36 8.45 4.22
C GLN A 64 15.67 7.34 3.42
N ALA A 65 16.39 6.26 3.08
CA ALA A 65 15.83 5.13 2.35
C ALA A 65 14.70 4.46 3.16
N ASN A 66 14.91 4.25 4.46
CA ASN A 66 13.90 3.69 5.36
C ASN A 66 12.65 4.55 5.42
N ARG A 67 12.79 5.88 5.49
CA ARG A 67 11.65 6.81 5.44
C ARG A 67 10.88 6.72 4.13
N LYS A 68 11.56 6.61 2.99
CA LYS A 68 10.90 6.38 1.69
C LYS A 68 10.12 5.06 1.68
N ILE A 69 10.73 3.97 2.15
CA ILE A 69 10.07 2.65 2.25
C ILE A 69 8.83 2.72 3.13
N GLN A 70 8.93 3.34 4.31
CA GLN A 70 7.78 3.51 5.21
C GLN A 70 6.65 4.34 4.58
N ALA A 71 6.99 5.43 3.86
CA ALA A 71 6.00 6.24 3.16
C ALA A 71 5.30 5.45 2.06
N ILE A 72 6.05 4.67 1.26
CA ILE A 72 5.49 3.78 0.24
C ILE A 72 4.58 2.74 0.89
N ALA A 73 5.02 2.12 1.98
CA ALA A 73 4.25 1.12 2.70
C ALA A 73 2.94 1.68 3.25
N LYS A 74 2.91 2.93 3.72
CA LYS A 74 1.66 3.60 4.14
C LYS A 74 0.70 3.81 2.96
N ILE A 75 1.22 4.31 1.83
CA ILE A 75 0.43 4.52 0.61
C ILE A 75 -0.18 3.20 0.14
N ILE A 76 0.65 2.17 -0.06
CA ILE A 76 0.23 0.85 -0.56
C ILE A 76 -0.63 0.10 0.47
N GLY A 77 -0.29 0.19 1.76
CA GLY A 77 -0.96 -0.49 2.86
C GLY A 77 -2.32 0.11 3.23
N GLY A 78 -2.55 1.41 2.97
CA GLY A 78 -3.85 2.05 3.19
C GLY A 78 -4.15 2.44 4.63
N ASN A 79 -3.11 2.82 5.41
CA ASN A 79 -3.27 3.45 6.72
C ASN A 79 -3.25 4.98 6.62
#